data_AF-A0A6L2PZ37-F1
#
_entry.id   AF-A0A6L2PZ37-F1
#
_cell.length_a   1.000
_cell.length_b   1.000
_cell.length_c   1.000
_cell.angle_alpha   90.00
_cell.angle_beta   90.00
_cell.angle_gamma   90.00
#
_symmetry.space_group_name_H-M   'P 1'
#
loop_
_entity.id
_entity.type
_entity.pdbx_description
1 polymer ?
#
loop_
_entity_poly.entity_id
_entity_poly.type
_entity_poly.pdbx_seq_one_letter_code
_entity_poly.pdbx_strand_id
1 'polypeptide(L)'
;MFVYSLEQFRRLLAVTEGWRGGALLDLGAGDGKTTEVMAPLFNSVFVTEISGPMRWILAKKGFQLLDVETWPEAGIKFDVITCLNLLDRCDKPLSLLRELKASLSPGGRVVVALVLPFNPYVETGPLDHRPTEWLPIQGSNFEEQASSAISNVFEAIGFQVERWSRVPYLCEGDLNQAFYWLDDAVFVLSALEGGQQNDS
;
A
#
# COMPACT_ATOMS: atom_id res chain seq x y z
N MET A 1 7.93 -8.43 -6.92
CA MET A 1 8.13 -8.82 -5.50
C MET A 1 6.96 -9.68 -5.07
N PHE A 2 7.16 -10.68 -4.22
CA PHE A 2 6.05 -11.45 -3.63
C PHE A 2 5.69 -10.83 -2.27
N VAL A 3 4.40 -10.66 -1.99
CA VAL A 3 3.92 -10.14 -0.69
C VAL A 3 3.02 -11.18 -0.01
N TYR A 4 2.02 -11.69 -0.73
CA TYR A 4 1.09 -12.71 -0.23
C TYR A 4 0.47 -13.53 -1.36
N SER A 5 -0.10 -14.68 -1.00
CA SER A 5 -0.98 -15.47 -1.86
C SER A 5 -2.41 -14.91 -1.87
N LEU A 6 -3.22 -15.37 -2.82
CA LEU A 6 -4.64 -14.99 -2.89
C LEU A 6 -5.41 -15.37 -1.62
N GLU A 7 -5.10 -16.53 -1.02
CA GLU A 7 -5.74 -16.98 0.22
C GLU A 7 -5.35 -16.10 1.41
N GLN A 8 -4.07 -15.72 1.52
CA GLN A 8 -3.60 -14.78 2.54
C GLN A 8 -4.28 -13.42 2.37
N PHE A 9 -4.40 -12.91 1.15
CA PHE A 9 -5.08 -11.65 0.87
C PHE A 9 -6.57 -11.69 1.26
N ARG A 10 -7.29 -12.77 0.92
CA ARG A 10 -8.68 -12.97 1.37
C ARG A 10 -8.81 -12.96 2.89
N ARG A 11 -7.88 -13.64 3.60
CA ARG A 11 -7.86 -13.69 5.07
C ARG A 11 -7.57 -12.33 5.69
N LEU A 12 -6.61 -11.57 5.15
CA LEU A 12 -6.32 -10.20 5.57
C LEU A 12 -7.54 -9.29 5.42
N LEU A 13 -8.23 -9.39 4.28
CA LEU A 13 -9.49 -8.70 4.05
C LEU A 13 -10.67 -9.34 4.82
N ALA A 14 -10.53 -10.49 5.48
CA ALA A 14 -11.63 -11.25 6.06
C ALA A 14 -12.86 -11.37 5.14
N VAL A 15 -12.60 -11.68 3.87
CA VAL A 15 -13.65 -11.91 2.87
C VAL A 15 -13.78 -13.40 2.56
N THR A 16 -14.97 -13.82 2.17
CA THR A 16 -15.26 -15.22 1.79
C THR A 16 -14.75 -15.53 0.38
N GLU A 17 -14.70 -16.82 0.00
CA GLU A 17 -14.20 -17.22 -1.32
C GLU A 17 -14.98 -16.63 -2.50
N GLY A 18 -16.30 -16.45 -2.32
CA GLY A 18 -17.19 -15.86 -3.33
C GLY A 18 -17.29 -14.33 -3.29
N TRP A 19 -16.53 -13.66 -2.42
CA TRP A 19 -16.52 -12.20 -2.37
C TRP A 19 -15.94 -11.62 -3.65
N ARG A 20 -16.57 -10.53 -4.11
CA ARG A 20 -16.10 -9.77 -5.28
C ARG A 20 -16.25 -8.28 -5.04
N GLY A 21 -15.13 -7.56 -5.07
CA GLY A 21 -15.09 -6.10 -5.00
C GLY A 21 -15.40 -5.45 -6.35
N GLY A 22 -15.80 -4.18 -6.33
CA GLY A 22 -15.96 -3.37 -7.52
C GLY A 22 -14.61 -2.98 -8.12
N ALA A 23 -13.87 -2.12 -7.43
CA ALA A 23 -12.63 -1.53 -7.93
C ALA A 23 -11.45 -1.73 -6.97
N LEU A 24 -10.34 -2.23 -7.52
CA LEU A 24 -9.00 -2.25 -6.90
C LEU A 24 -8.12 -1.17 -7.52
N LEU A 25 -7.38 -0.43 -6.70
CA LEU A 25 -6.22 0.35 -7.13
C LEU A 25 -4.95 -0.23 -6.52
N ASP A 26 -3.95 -0.55 -7.33
CA ASP A 26 -2.63 -0.99 -6.87
C ASP A 26 -1.57 0.07 -7.23
N LEU A 27 -1.05 0.74 -6.22
CA LEU A 27 -0.08 1.82 -6.39
C LEU A 27 1.35 1.28 -6.44
N GLY A 28 2.13 1.70 -7.44
CA GLY A 28 3.49 1.20 -7.63
C GLY A 28 3.50 -0.29 -7.98
N ALA A 29 2.65 -0.69 -8.93
CA ALA A 29 2.37 -2.09 -9.23
C ALA A 29 3.58 -2.87 -9.80
N GLY A 30 4.65 -2.20 -10.21
CA GLY A 30 5.83 -2.81 -10.79
C GLY A 30 5.49 -3.66 -12.02
N ASP A 31 5.93 -4.92 -12.04
CA ASP A 31 5.61 -5.86 -13.12
C ASP A 31 4.19 -6.45 -13.05
N GLY A 32 3.41 -6.09 -12.03
CA GLY A 32 2.02 -6.52 -11.83
C GLY A 32 1.83 -7.92 -11.25
N LYS A 33 2.89 -8.62 -10.82
CA LYS A 33 2.76 -9.98 -10.26
C LYS A 33 1.87 -10.05 -9.03
N THR A 34 2.01 -9.11 -8.09
CA THR A 34 1.14 -9.06 -6.91
C THR A 34 -0.27 -8.62 -7.31
N THR A 35 -0.40 -7.71 -8.26
CA THR A 35 -1.70 -7.30 -8.82
C THR A 35 -2.46 -8.49 -9.40
N GLU A 36 -1.80 -9.39 -10.13
CA GLU A 36 -2.41 -10.62 -10.68
C GLU A 36 -2.95 -11.56 -9.61
N VAL A 37 -2.32 -11.60 -8.42
CA VAL A 37 -2.82 -12.38 -7.29
C VAL A 37 -4.17 -11.83 -6.80
N MET A 38 -4.32 -10.50 -6.76
CA MET A 38 -5.51 -9.82 -6.23
C MET A 38 -6.63 -9.69 -7.28
N ALA A 39 -6.26 -9.52 -8.55
CA ALA A 39 -7.17 -9.19 -9.65
C ALA A 39 -8.44 -10.07 -9.76
N PRO A 40 -8.39 -11.40 -9.53
CA PRO A 40 -9.59 -12.24 -9.59
C PRO A 40 -10.70 -11.84 -8.60
N LEU A 41 -10.38 -11.09 -7.54
CA LEU A 41 -11.35 -10.65 -6.54
C LEU A 41 -12.12 -9.38 -6.92
N PHE A 42 -11.81 -8.75 -8.06
CA PHE A 42 -12.39 -7.45 -8.42
C PHE A 42 -13.04 -7.46 -9.80
N ASN A 43 -13.94 -6.51 -10.04
CA ASN A 43 -14.52 -6.27 -11.36
C ASN A 43 -13.59 -5.41 -12.22
N SER A 44 -12.97 -4.41 -11.63
CA SER A 44 -12.04 -3.48 -12.28
C SER A 44 -10.75 -3.38 -11.47
N VAL A 45 -9.62 -3.41 -12.18
CA VAL A 45 -8.28 -3.32 -11.59
C VAL A 45 -7.53 -2.16 -12.23
N PHE A 46 -7.20 -1.19 -11.40
CA PHE A 46 -6.44 0.00 -11.73
C PHE A 46 -5.05 -0.10 -11.12
N VAL A 47 -4.06 0.43 -11.83
CA VAL A 47 -2.65 0.39 -11.42
C VAL A 47 -1.98 1.73 -11.68
N THR A 48 -1.04 2.11 -10.82
CA THR A 48 -0.08 3.18 -11.12
C THR A 48 1.34 2.63 -11.12
N GLU A 49 2.20 3.19 -11.96
CA GLU A 49 3.62 2.83 -12.03
C GLU A 49 4.39 3.95 -12.73
N ILE A 50 5.58 4.30 -12.21
CA ILE A 50 6.42 5.38 -12.77
C ILE A 50 7.26 4.89 -13.95
N SER A 51 7.71 3.63 -13.92
CA SER A 51 8.59 3.06 -14.93
C SER A 51 7.86 2.77 -16.24
N GLY A 52 8.26 3.46 -17.33
CA GLY A 52 7.69 3.26 -18.67
C GLY A 52 7.65 1.79 -19.15
N PRO A 53 8.75 1.02 -19.03
CA PRO A 53 8.73 -0.41 -19.34
C PRO A 53 7.72 -1.21 -18.51
N MET A 54 7.59 -0.92 -17.21
CA MET A 54 6.63 -1.61 -16.33
C MET A 54 5.18 -1.25 -16.67
N ARG A 55 4.90 0.03 -16.97
CA ARG A 55 3.59 0.46 -17.49
C ARG A 55 3.20 -0.32 -18.75
N TRP A 56 4.14 -0.55 -19.68
CA TRP A 56 3.88 -1.35 -20.87
C TRP A 56 3.54 -2.81 -20.53
N ILE A 57 4.23 -3.42 -19.56
CA ILE A 57 3.93 -4.78 -19.07
C ILE A 57 2.52 -4.82 -18.46
N LEU A 58 2.17 -3.86 -17.61
CA LEU A 58 0.87 -3.75 -16.96
C LEU A 58 -0.26 -3.59 -17.99
N ALA A 59 -0.07 -2.73 -19.00
CA ALA A 59 -1.03 -2.58 -20.10
C ALA A 59 -1.22 -3.88 -20.89
N LYS A 60 -0.14 -4.63 -21.15
CA LYS A 60 -0.21 -5.94 -21.82
C LYS A 60 -0.95 -6.99 -20.99
N LYS A 61 -0.90 -6.91 -19.66
CA LYS A 61 -1.68 -7.75 -18.74
C LYS A 61 -3.17 -7.35 -18.68
N GLY A 62 -3.56 -6.24 -19.29
CA GLY A 62 -4.95 -5.77 -19.36
C GLY A 62 -5.38 -4.91 -18.17
N PHE A 63 -4.44 -4.45 -17.34
CA PHE A 63 -4.76 -3.53 -16.23
C PHE A 63 -5.00 -2.10 -16.71
N GLN A 64 -5.85 -1.37 -15.98
CA GLN A 64 -6.18 0.02 -16.30
C GLN A 64 -5.15 0.95 -15.66
N LEU A 65 -4.27 1.52 -16.48
CA LEU A 65 -3.25 2.47 -16.00
C LEU A 65 -3.88 3.81 -15.62
N LEU A 66 -3.63 4.25 -14.40
CA LEU A 66 -3.83 5.63 -13.95
C LEU A 66 -2.48 6.36 -13.89
N ASP A 67 -2.53 7.68 -13.96
CA ASP A 67 -1.34 8.50 -13.80
C ASP A 67 -0.92 8.59 -12.33
N VAL A 68 0.40 8.56 -12.07
CA VAL A 68 0.94 8.54 -10.69
C VAL A 68 0.64 9.83 -9.93
N GLU A 69 0.55 10.98 -10.63
CA GLU A 69 0.31 12.27 -9.99
C GLU A 69 -1.18 12.60 -9.91
N THR A 70 -1.96 12.19 -10.91
CA THR A 70 -3.37 12.62 -11.02
C THR A 70 -4.39 11.50 -10.79
N TRP A 71 -4.00 10.31 -10.33
CA TRP A 71 -4.96 9.24 -10.01
C TRP A 71 -6.05 9.66 -9.00
N PRO A 72 -5.81 10.53 -7.99
CA PRO A 72 -6.89 10.94 -7.08
C PRO A 72 -8.01 11.72 -7.79
N GLU A 73 -7.69 12.33 -8.93
CA GLU A 73 -8.60 13.15 -9.75
C GLU A 73 -9.42 12.31 -10.73
N ALA A 74 -9.17 11.00 -10.83
CA ALA A 74 -9.87 10.10 -11.75
C ALA A 74 -11.38 9.97 -11.47
N GLY A 75 -11.86 10.48 -10.33
CA GLY A 75 -13.28 10.43 -9.94
C GLY A 75 -13.76 9.03 -9.55
N ILE A 76 -12.83 8.09 -9.36
CA ILE A 76 -13.11 6.70 -9.00
C ILE A 76 -13.01 6.55 -7.48
N LYS A 77 -13.94 5.79 -6.89
CA LYS A 77 -13.83 5.31 -5.51
C LYS A 77 -13.50 3.83 -5.52
N PHE A 78 -12.63 3.41 -4.61
CA PHE A 78 -12.07 2.06 -4.59
C PHE A 78 -12.55 1.28 -3.37
N ASP A 79 -12.94 0.02 -3.59
CA ASP A 79 -13.25 -0.91 -2.51
C ASP A 79 -11.98 -1.34 -1.78
N VAL A 80 -10.88 -1.49 -2.53
CA VAL A 80 -9.55 -1.74 -1.99
C VAL A 80 -8.50 -0.89 -2.71
N ILE A 81 -7.59 -0.29 -1.95
CA ILE A 81 -6.38 0.33 -2.47
C ILE A 81 -5.18 -0.39 -1.86
N THR A 82 -4.21 -0.83 -2.67
CA THR A 82 -2.96 -1.42 -2.19
C THR A 82 -1.80 -0.46 -2.40
N CYS A 83 -0.98 -0.31 -1.36
CA CYS A 83 0.21 0.53 -1.32
C CYS A 83 1.33 -0.34 -0.71
N LEU A 84 1.94 -1.17 -1.56
CA LEU A 84 2.79 -2.28 -1.12
C LEU A 84 4.26 -1.89 -1.28
N ASN A 85 4.98 -1.71 -0.17
CA ASN A 85 6.42 -1.38 -0.18
C ASN A 85 6.74 -0.13 -1.04
N LEU A 86 5.88 0.88 -0.89
CA LEU A 86 5.93 2.14 -1.63
C LEU A 86 6.22 3.35 -0.74
N LEU A 87 5.77 3.33 0.53
CA LEU A 87 5.86 4.49 1.42
C LEU A 87 7.31 4.86 1.79
N ASP A 88 8.22 3.90 1.77
CA ASP A 88 9.66 4.09 1.94
C ASP A 88 10.32 4.77 0.73
N ARG A 89 9.66 4.78 -0.44
CA ARG A 89 10.16 5.42 -1.67
C ARG A 89 9.40 6.69 -2.05
N CYS A 90 8.41 7.07 -1.24
CA CYS A 90 7.54 8.20 -1.48
C CYS A 90 8.13 9.48 -0.86
N ASP A 91 8.11 10.60 -1.60
CA ASP A 91 8.52 11.92 -1.08
C ASP A 91 7.56 12.45 0.00
N LYS A 92 6.25 12.21 -0.19
CA LYS A 92 5.18 12.73 0.67
C LYS A 92 4.24 11.62 1.17
N PRO A 93 4.74 10.66 1.97
CA PRO A 93 3.99 9.48 2.37
C PRO A 93 2.76 9.81 3.24
N LEU A 94 2.77 10.88 4.05
CA LEU A 94 1.59 11.26 4.84
C LEU A 94 0.47 11.84 3.97
N SER A 95 0.82 12.67 2.99
CA SER A 95 -0.12 13.20 2.01
C SER A 95 -0.70 12.07 1.16
N LEU A 96 0.13 11.14 0.68
CA LEU A 96 -0.33 9.95 -0.03
C LEU A 96 -1.36 9.17 0.81
N LEU A 97 -1.07 8.87 2.08
CA LEU A 97 -2.00 8.16 2.96
C LEU A 97 -3.35 8.89 3.12
N ARG A 98 -3.36 10.23 3.14
CA ARG A 98 -4.61 11.01 3.17
C ARG A 98 -5.39 10.88 1.86
N GLU A 99 -4.71 10.88 0.72
CA GLU A 99 -5.31 10.65 -0.60
C GLU A 99 -5.89 9.25 -0.72
N LEU A 100 -5.19 8.22 -0.20
CA LEU A 100 -5.72 6.86 -0.14
C LEU A 100 -7.05 6.84 0.61
N LYS A 101 -7.06 7.44 1.81
CA LYS A 101 -8.27 7.51 2.65
C LYS A 101 -9.43 8.21 1.94
N ALA A 102 -9.16 9.35 1.30
CA ALA A 102 -10.17 10.13 0.60
C ALA A 102 -10.73 9.42 -0.64
N SER A 103 -9.98 8.47 -1.21
CA SER A 103 -10.34 7.75 -2.45
C SER A 103 -11.09 6.44 -2.21
N LEU A 104 -11.32 6.05 -0.96
CA LEU A 104 -12.09 4.85 -0.62
C LEU A 104 -13.59 5.03 -0.91
N SER A 105 -14.21 3.95 -1.37
CA SER A 105 -15.66 3.75 -1.27
C SER A 105 -16.08 3.64 0.20
N PRO A 106 -17.36 3.88 0.54
CA PRO A 106 -17.87 3.53 1.88
C PRO A 106 -17.58 2.07 2.22
N GLY A 107 -16.96 1.81 3.38
CA GLY A 107 -16.49 0.47 3.77
C GLY A 107 -15.25 -0.04 3.01
N GLY A 108 -14.61 0.80 2.21
CA GLY A 108 -13.39 0.48 1.49
C GLY A 108 -12.19 0.34 2.43
N ARG A 109 -11.14 -0.35 1.96
CA ARG A 109 -9.94 -0.64 2.75
C ARG A 109 -8.66 -0.29 2.01
N VAL A 110 -7.64 0.10 2.76
CA VAL A 110 -6.26 0.23 2.26
C VAL A 110 -5.45 -0.95 2.77
N VAL A 111 -4.66 -1.57 1.90
CA VAL A 111 -3.65 -2.56 2.29
C VAL A 111 -2.27 -1.93 2.11
N VAL A 112 -1.56 -1.74 3.22
CA VAL A 112 -0.21 -1.17 3.24
C VAL A 112 0.78 -2.27 3.58
N ALA A 113 1.84 -2.41 2.79
CA ALA A 113 3.00 -3.23 3.16
C ALA A 113 4.19 -2.31 3.48
N LEU A 114 4.89 -2.60 4.57
CA LEU A 114 6.03 -1.84 5.07
C LEU A 114 7.16 -2.80 5.43
N VAL A 115 8.29 -2.66 4.73
CA VAL A 115 9.55 -3.28 5.14
C VAL A 115 10.04 -2.64 6.44
N LEU A 116 10.24 -3.46 7.46
CA LEU A 116 10.77 -3.04 8.76
C LEU A 116 12.14 -3.69 9.02
N PRO A 117 13.13 -2.97 9.60
CA PRO A 117 13.03 -1.60 10.08
C PRO A 117 12.90 -0.56 8.95
N PHE A 118 12.02 0.42 9.14
CA PHE A 118 11.67 1.44 8.16
C PHE A 118 12.86 2.36 7.90
N ASN A 119 13.29 2.44 6.64
CA ASN A 119 14.41 3.26 6.21
C ASN A 119 14.09 3.90 4.85
N PRO A 120 13.50 5.10 4.83
CA PRO A 120 13.03 5.71 3.59
C PRO A 120 14.19 6.14 2.68
N TYR A 121 14.01 5.96 1.39
CA TYR A 121 14.92 6.34 0.32
C TYR A 121 14.13 6.77 -0.92
N VAL A 122 14.15 8.06 -1.23
CA VAL A 122 13.44 8.64 -2.38
C VAL A 122 14.36 8.67 -3.60
N GLU A 123 14.07 7.84 -4.60
CA GLU A 123 14.88 7.71 -5.82
C GLU A 123 14.88 9.00 -6.66
N THR A 124 13.71 9.64 -6.77
CA THR A 124 13.49 10.86 -7.55
C THR A 124 13.11 12.00 -6.61
N GLY A 125 14.09 12.80 -6.20
CA GLY A 125 13.86 13.82 -5.18
C GLY A 125 15.11 14.68 -4.88
N PRO A 126 15.18 15.30 -3.69
CA PRO A 126 16.34 16.05 -3.23
C PRO A 126 17.63 15.20 -3.27
N LEU A 127 18.79 15.86 -3.39
CA LEU A 127 20.10 15.18 -3.52
C LEU A 127 20.46 14.26 -2.34
N ASP A 128 19.82 14.44 -1.18
CA ASP A 128 20.03 13.60 -0.01
C ASP A 128 19.10 12.37 0.05
N HIS A 129 18.23 12.19 -0.97
CA HIS A 129 17.25 11.11 -1.10
C HIS A 129 16.27 11.01 0.08
N ARG A 130 16.09 12.10 0.84
CA ARG A 130 15.18 12.15 1.97
C ARG A 130 13.78 12.56 1.52
N PRO A 131 12.73 11.98 2.12
CA PRO A 131 11.38 12.45 1.88
C PRO A 131 11.16 13.82 2.54
N THR A 132 10.31 14.63 1.92
CA THR A 132 9.87 15.92 2.49
C THR A 132 8.83 15.74 3.59
N GLU A 133 8.12 14.62 3.63
CA GLU A 133 7.27 14.21 4.76
C GLU A 133 7.77 12.91 5.38
N TRP A 134 7.83 12.89 6.71
CA TRP A 134 8.33 11.72 7.44
C TRP A 134 7.18 10.95 8.08
N LEU A 135 7.23 9.62 8.00
CA LEU A 135 6.42 8.77 8.86
C LEU A 135 7.07 8.73 10.24
N PRO A 136 6.40 9.14 11.33
CA PRO A 136 6.94 9.12 12.70
C PRO A 136 7.00 7.70 13.30
N ILE A 137 7.56 6.75 12.56
CA ILE A 137 7.82 5.37 13.00
C ILE A 137 9.03 5.37 13.93
N GLN A 138 8.84 4.86 15.13
CA GLN A 138 9.84 4.79 16.19
C GLN A 138 10.05 3.34 16.61
N GLY A 139 11.21 3.03 17.18
CA GLY A 139 11.54 1.70 17.65
C GLY A 139 12.81 1.15 17.02
N SER A 140 13.37 0.14 17.70
CA SER A 140 14.64 -0.49 17.39
C SER A 140 14.48 -1.88 16.76
N ASN A 141 13.30 -2.49 16.88
CA ASN A 141 12.98 -3.80 16.35
C ASN A 141 11.64 -3.78 15.59
N PHE A 142 11.32 -4.92 14.97
CA PHE A 142 10.11 -5.10 14.18
C PHE A 142 8.85 -4.76 14.96
N GLU A 143 8.68 -5.35 16.16
CA GLU A 143 7.47 -5.22 16.96
C GLU A 143 7.24 -3.76 17.39
N GLU A 144 8.30 -3.08 17.85
CA GLU A 144 8.23 -1.66 18.22
C GLU A 144 7.84 -0.78 17.04
N GLN A 145 8.46 -0.99 15.87
CA GLN A 145 8.16 -0.19 14.69
C GLN A 145 6.78 -0.51 14.09
N ALA A 146 6.34 -1.76 14.12
CA ALA A 146 4.99 -2.13 13.71
C ALA A 146 3.95 -1.48 14.63
N SER A 147 4.13 -1.56 15.95
CA SER A 147 3.27 -0.86 16.92
C SER A 147 3.29 0.65 16.71
N SER A 148 4.47 1.24 16.46
CA SER A 148 4.59 2.68 16.21
C SER A 148 3.94 3.10 14.89
N ALA A 149 3.98 2.28 13.84
CA ALA A 149 3.29 2.57 12.58
C ALA A 149 1.77 2.59 12.78
N ILE A 150 1.24 1.68 13.59
CA ILE A 150 -0.18 1.66 13.97
C ILE A 150 -0.55 2.97 14.68
N SER A 151 0.10 3.28 15.81
CA SER A 151 -0.33 4.39 16.67
C SER A 151 0.04 5.77 16.12
N ASN A 152 1.28 5.94 15.64
CA ASN A 152 1.83 7.26 15.32
C ASN A 152 1.56 7.67 13.87
N VAL A 153 1.23 6.70 13.01
CA VAL A 153 0.97 6.96 11.58
C VAL A 153 -0.49 6.72 11.25
N PHE A 154 -0.94 5.47 11.27
CA PHE A 154 -2.25 5.11 10.73
C PHE A 154 -3.41 5.65 11.58
N GLU A 155 -3.39 5.40 12.90
CA GLU A 155 -4.43 5.89 13.81
C GLU A 155 -4.39 7.42 13.93
N ALA A 156 -3.19 8.01 13.98
CA ALA A 156 -2.99 9.46 14.05
C ALA A 156 -3.60 10.24 12.87
N ILE A 157 -3.72 9.62 11.68
CA ILE A 157 -4.36 10.22 10.51
C ILE A 157 -5.80 9.73 10.28
N GLY A 158 -6.39 9.04 11.25
CA GLY A 158 -7.80 8.63 11.25
C GLY A 158 -8.10 7.38 10.42
N PHE A 159 -7.14 6.46 10.30
CA PHE A 159 -7.44 5.08 9.95
C PHE A 159 -7.69 4.25 11.22
N GLN A 160 -8.46 3.18 11.08
CA GLN A 160 -8.47 2.04 11.99
C GLN A 160 -7.65 0.91 11.37
N VAL A 161 -6.76 0.30 12.14
CA VAL A 161 -6.07 -0.93 11.71
C VAL A 161 -6.95 -2.12 12.05
N GLU A 162 -7.56 -2.76 11.05
CA GLU A 162 -8.46 -3.89 11.27
C GLU A 162 -7.70 -5.19 11.56
N ARG A 163 -6.63 -5.42 10.78
CA ARG A 163 -5.79 -6.62 10.83
C ARG A 163 -4.39 -6.28 10.33
N TRP A 164 -3.42 -7.06 10.76
CA TRP A 164 -2.09 -7.02 10.17
C TRP A 164 -1.40 -8.38 10.28
N SER A 165 -0.33 -8.56 9.50
CA SER A 165 0.50 -9.76 9.53
C SER A 165 1.96 -9.42 9.27
N ARG A 166 2.85 -10.26 9.78
CA ARG A 166 4.28 -10.26 9.45
C ARG A 166 4.53 -11.32 8.39
N VAL A 167 5.04 -10.93 7.23
CA VAL A 167 5.38 -11.81 6.11
C VAL A 167 6.85 -11.58 5.71
N PRO A 168 7.52 -12.55 5.06
CA PRO A 168 8.90 -12.33 4.64
C PRO A 168 8.95 -11.35 3.47
N TYR A 169 9.80 -10.33 3.58
CA TYR A 169 10.23 -9.53 2.44
C TYR A 169 11.36 -10.25 1.71
N LEU A 170 11.13 -10.63 0.46
CA LEU A 170 12.15 -11.26 -0.39
C LEU A 170 12.36 -10.40 -1.63
N CYS A 171 13.54 -9.79 -1.72
CA CYS A 171 13.96 -9.06 -2.91
C CYS A 171 15.23 -9.69 -3.49
N GLU A 172 15.33 -9.67 -4.82
CA GLU A 172 16.56 -10.03 -5.53
C GLU A 172 17.68 -9.13 -5.00
N GLY A 173 18.74 -9.76 -4.52
CA GLY A 173 19.83 -9.02 -3.89
C GLY A 173 20.85 -8.52 -4.91
N ASP A 174 22.01 -8.10 -4.42
CA ASP A 174 23.08 -7.53 -5.22
C ASP A 174 24.20 -8.55 -5.51
N LEU A 175 25.31 -8.08 -6.06
CA LEU A 175 26.50 -8.89 -6.33
C LEU A 175 27.11 -9.52 -5.07
N ASN A 176 26.77 -9.04 -3.86
CA ASN A 176 27.28 -9.54 -2.59
C ASN A 176 26.33 -10.55 -1.93
N GLN A 177 25.03 -10.44 -2.16
CA GLN A 177 24.01 -11.30 -1.56
C GLN A 177 22.90 -11.60 -2.55
N ALA A 178 22.61 -12.87 -2.83
CA ALA A 178 21.63 -13.26 -3.84
C ALA A 178 20.19 -12.82 -3.53
N PHE A 179 19.83 -12.72 -2.24
CA PHE A 179 18.50 -12.27 -1.80
C PHE A 179 18.59 -11.55 -0.44
N TYR A 180 17.94 -10.39 -0.32
CA TYR A 180 17.69 -9.77 0.98
C TYR A 180 16.43 -10.38 1.60
N TRP A 181 16.53 -10.77 2.88
CA TRP A 181 15.38 -11.15 3.69
C TRP A 181 15.20 -10.12 4.80
N LEU A 182 14.08 -9.42 4.78
CA LEU A 182 13.65 -8.54 5.87
C LEU A 182 12.23 -8.95 6.27
N ASP A 183 11.70 -8.32 7.30
CA ASP A 183 10.30 -8.49 7.66
C ASP A 183 9.45 -7.44 6.96
N ASP A 184 8.36 -7.89 6.35
CA ASP A 184 7.32 -7.04 5.78
C ASP A 184 6.09 -7.09 6.69
N ALA A 185 5.61 -5.92 7.10
CA ALA A 185 4.39 -5.77 7.87
C ALA A 185 3.24 -5.34 6.94
N VAL A 186 2.25 -6.22 6.77
CA VAL A 186 1.09 -5.97 5.92
C VAL A 186 -0.11 -5.60 6.80
N PHE A 187 -0.59 -4.36 6.67
CA PHE A 187 -1.71 -3.81 7.44
C PHE A 187 -2.95 -3.64 6.55
N VAL A 188 -4.12 -3.95 7.10
CA VAL A 188 -5.42 -3.63 6.50
C VAL A 188 -6.06 -2.50 7.29
N LEU A 189 -6.30 -1.38 6.62
CA LEU A 189 -6.77 -0.14 7.19
C LEU A 189 -8.17 0.18 6.67
N SER A 190 -9.06 0.68 7.52
CA SER A 190 -10.33 1.29 7.13
C SER A 190 -10.39 2.74 7.59
N ALA A 191 -11.06 3.60 6.82
CA ALA A 191 -11.24 4.99 7.22
C ALA A 191 -12.21 5.05 8.41
N LEU A 192 -11.84 5.78 9.48
CA LEU A 192 -12.82 6.12 10.51
C LEU A 192 -13.83 7.09 9.88
N GLU A 193 -15.10 6.69 9.83
CA GLU A 193 -16.17 7.62 9.51
C GLU A 193 -16.14 8.73 10.56
N GLY A 194 -16.01 9.98 10.12
CA GLY A 194 -16.01 11.12 11.01
C GLY A 194 -17.28 11.09 11.85
N GLY A 195 -17.15 10.76 13.13
CA GLY A 195 -18.25 10.89 14.07
C GLY A 195 -18.80 12.30 13.95
N GLN A 196 -20.12 12.42 13.79
CA GLN A 196 -20.80 13.70 13.94
C GLN A 196 -20.24 14.38 15.19
N GLN A 197 -19.61 15.52 14.97
CA GLN A 197 -19.15 16.40 16.02
C GLN A 197 -20.43 16.84 16.76
N ASN A 198 -20.76 16.13 17.84
CA ASN A 198 -21.81 16.53 18.76
C ASN A 198 -21.28 17.76 19.50
N ASP A 199 -21.43 18.93 18.88
CA ASP A 199 -21.41 20.19 19.60
C ASP A 199 -22.59 20.16 20.58
N SER A 200 -22.26 19.94 21.85
CA SER A 200 -23.17 20.10 23.00
C SER A 200 -22.77 21.37 23.75
#